data_AF-A0A2U2M438-F1
#
_entry.id   AF-A0A2U2M438-F1
#
_cell.length_a   1.000
_cell.length_b   1.000
_cell.length_c   1.000
_cell.angle_alpha   90.00
_cell.angle_beta   90.00
_cell.angle_gamma   90.00
#
_symmetry.space_group_name_H-M   'P 1'
#
loop_
_entity.id
_entity.type
_entity.pdbx_description
1 polymer ?
#
loop_
_entity_poly.entity_id
_entity_poly.type
_entity_poly.pdbx_seq_one_letter_code
_entity_poly.pdbx_strand_id
1 'polypeptide(L)'
;MMNDLYNLILKGGLRKYKFINSKIKPIDYSENMKGSIFAFRSKELMQDSKGFIITSEEAVSEQKEITHWTPNVYRYGKYVDNKKIIVKGHEEKNLDRSIHL
;
A
#
# COMPACT_ATOMS: atom_id res chain seq x y z
N MET A 1 10.90 3.96 15.78
CA MET A 1 10.52 5.32 15.32
C MET A 1 9.75 5.31 14.00
N MET A 2 10.33 4.97 12.82
CA MET A 2 9.51 5.01 11.58
C MET A 2 8.45 3.92 11.48
N ASN A 3 8.71 2.73 12.00
CA ASN A 3 7.72 1.65 12.01
C ASN A 3 6.50 2.01 12.87
N ASP A 4 6.69 2.77 13.95
CA ASP A 4 5.62 3.20 14.85
C ASP A 4 4.69 4.21 14.17
N LEU A 5 5.26 5.10 13.33
CA LEU A 5 4.48 6.06 12.54
C LEU A 5 3.66 5.35 11.45
N TYR A 6 4.25 4.39 10.73
CA TYR A 6 3.50 3.62 9.74
C TYR A 6 2.38 2.81 10.39
N ASN A 7 2.64 2.22 11.55
CA ASN A 7 1.61 1.53 12.34
C ASN A 7 0.49 2.49 12.77
N LEU A 8 0.82 3.71 13.19
CA LEU A 8 -0.17 4.72 13.60
C LEU A 8 -1.08 5.14 12.43
N ILE A 9 -0.52 5.32 11.24
CA ILE A 9 -1.28 5.78 10.06
C ILE A 9 -2.06 4.63 9.43
N LEU A 10 -1.42 3.48 9.22
CA LEU A 10 -1.99 2.34 8.50
C LEU A 10 -2.83 1.44 9.40
N LYS A 11 -2.63 1.50 10.72
CA LYS A 11 -3.37 0.75 11.75
C LYS A 11 -3.45 -0.75 11.47
N GLY A 12 -2.34 -1.31 10.96
CA GLY A 12 -2.27 -2.72 10.59
C GLY A 12 -3.15 -3.11 9.40
N GLY A 13 -3.63 -2.16 8.60
CA GLY A 13 -4.44 -2.41 7.40
C GLY A 13 -3.64 -2.93 6.19
N LEU A 14 -2.30 -2.93 6.27
CA LEU A 14 -1.41 -3.60 5.31
C LEU A 14 -0.80 -4.86 5.93
N ARG A 15 -0.29 -5.74 5.07
CA ARG A 15 0.49 -6.89 5.54
C ARG A 15 1.83 -6.45 6.11
N LYS A 16 2.42 -7.21 7.03
CA LYS A 16 3.78 -6.86 7.50
C LYS A 16 4.83 -7.13 6.43
N TYR A 17 4.77 -8.31 5.81
CA TYR A 17 5.75 -8.78 4.84
C TYR A 17 5.21 -8.77 3.41
N LYS A 18 6.10 -8.58 2.43
CA LYS A 18 5.75 -8.76 1.01
C LYS A 18 5.32 -10.20 0.73
N PHE A 19 4.38 -10.37 -0.19
CA PHE A 19 3.95 -11.70 -0.64
C PHE A 19 5.05 -12.43 -1.42
N ILE A 20 5.83 -11.68 -2.21
CA ILE A 20 6.95 -12.19 -3.02
C ILE A 20 8.22 -11.40 -2.64
N ASN A 21 9.37 -12.08 -2.60
CA ASN A 21 10.69 -11.48 -2.34
C ASN A 21 10.77 -10.68 -1.03
N SER A 22 10.11 -11.14 0.03
CA SER A 22 10.32 -10.60 1.38
C SER A 22 11.73 -10.95 1.86
N LYS A 23 12.38 -10.04 2.60
CA LYS A 23 13.76 -10.25 3.08
C LYS A 23 13.85 -11.35 4.12
N ILE A 24 13.02 -11.26 5.16
CA ILE A 24 13.01 -12.21 6.28
C ILE A 24 11.57 -12.35 6.75
N LYS A 25 10.95 -13.48 6.41
CA LYS A 25 9.61 -13.86 6.82
C LYS A 25 9.71 -15.00 7.86
N PRO A 26 9.00 -14.93 9.01
CA PRO A 26 8.95 -16.05 9.94
C PRO A 26 8.40 -17.33 9.28
N ILE A 27 8.92 -18.49 9.67
CA ILE A 27 8.60 -19.80 9.06
C ILE A 27 7.09 -20.09 9.11
N ASP A 28 6.42 -19.76 10.22
CA ASP A 28 4.98 -19.97 10.42
C ASP A 28 4.13 -18.72 10.18
N TYR A 29 4.66 -17.72 9.47
CA TYR A 29 3.89 -16.50 9.21
C TYR A 29 2.78 -16.76 8.19
N SER A 30 1.57 -16.86 8.71
CA SER A 30 0.32 -16.73 7.96
C SER A 30 -0.36 -15.41 8.33
N GLU A 31 -0.82 -14.67 7.33
CA GLU A 31 -1.63 -13.48 7.53
C GLU A 31 -2.71 -13.43 6.47
N ASN A 32 -3.89 -12.96 6.87
CA ASN A 32 -5.03 -12.81 5.98
C ASN A 32 -4.74 -11.80 4.84
N MET A 33 -5.61 -11.82 3.84
CA MET A 33 -5.63 -10.72 2.87
C MET A 33 -5.91 -9.41 3.61
N LYS A 34 -5.06 -8.43 3.35
CA LYS A 34 -5.16 -7.08 3.86
C LYS A 34 -5.23 -6.12 2.69
N GLY A 35 -5.52 -4.86 3.00
CA GLY A 35 -5.73 -3.83 2.02
C GLY A 35 -4.47 -3.38 1.29
N SER A 36 -4.62 -2.26 0.62
CA SER A 36 -3.58 -1.63 -0.17
C SER A 36 -3.64 -0.12 -0.04
N ILE A 37 -2.48 0.52 -0.19
CA ILE A 37 -2.36 1.96 -0.40
C ILE A 37 -1.81 2.22 -1.80
N PHE A 38 -1.90 3.47 -2.23
CA PHE A 38 -1.41 3.92 -3.52
C PHE A 38 -0.30 4.94 -3.31
N ALA A 39 0.78 4.80 -4.07
CA ALA A 39 1.95 5.64 -3.94
C ALA A 39 2.45 6.13 -5.31
N PHE A 40 3.07 7.30 -5.31
CA PHE A 40 3.45 8.04 -6.51
C PHE A 40 4.79 8.75 -6.31
N ARG A 41 5.57 8.86 -7.40
CA ARG A 41 6.89 9.50 -7.39
C ARG A 41 6.84 11.02 -7.57
N SER A 42 5.73 11.57 -8.06
CA SER A 42 5.52 13.02 -8.18
C SER A 42 4.03 13.36 -8.12
N LYS A 43 3.72 14.66 -7.96
CA LYS A 43 2.33 15.16 -7.93
C LYS A 43 1.65 14.99 -9.28
N GLU A 44 2.37 15.19 -10.37
CA GLU A 44 1.88 15.06 -11.75
C GLU A 44 1.49 13.61 -12.03
N LEU A 45 2.36 12.66 -11.63
CA LEU A 45 2.07 11.23 -11.74
C LEU A 45 0.87 10.80 -10.87
N MET A 46 0.71 11.41 -9.69
CA MET A 46 -0.48 11.20 -8.86
C MET A 46 -1.77 11.67 -9.55
N GLN A 47 -1.76 12.87 -10.14
CA GLN A 47 -2.91 13.41 -10.88
C GLN A 47 -3.30 12.52 -12.06
N ASP A 48 -2.31 11.95 -12.75
CA ASP A 48 -2.52 11.00 -13.85
C ASP A 48 -2.84 9.56 -13.38
N SER A 49 -2.91 9.31 -12.07
CA SER A 49 -3.03 7.97 -11.48
C SER A 49 -1.95 6.99 -11.95
N LYS A 50 -0.74 7.48 -12.26
CA LYS A 50 0.42 6.67 -12.67
C LYS A 50 1.31 6.38 -11.45
N GLY A 51 1.24 5.18 -10.91
CA GLY A 51 1.91 4.88 -9.64
C GLY A 51 1.99 3.42 -9.30
N PHE A 52 2.07 3.14 -8.01
CA PHE A 52 2.29 1.81 -7.46
C PHE A 52 1.23 1.47 -6.42
N ILE A 53 0.84 0.20 -6.42
CA ILE A 53 -0.01 -0.38 -5.36
C ILE A 53 0.92 -1.04 -4.35
N ILE A 54 0.81 -0.64 -3.08
CA ILE A 54 1.59 -1.20 -1.99
C ILE A 54 0.65 -1.97 -1.06
N THR A 55 1.00 -3.23 -0.78
CA THR A 55 0.18 -4.15 0.03
C THR A 55 0.88 -4.61 1.31
N SER A 56 2.10 -4.13 1.58
CA SER A 56 2.82 -4.46 2.80
C SER A 56 3.64 -3.30 3.36
N GLU A 57 3.79 -3.25 4.68
CA GLU A 57 4.62 -2.30 5.42
C GLU A 57 6.09 -2.40 5.03
N GLU A 58 6.60 -3.62 4.82
CA GLU A 58 7.95 -3.84 4.28
C GLU A 58 8.13 -3.09 2.96
N ALA A 59 7.18 -3.18 2.03
CA ALA A 59 7.26 -2.49 0.75
C ALA A 59 7.17 -0.96 0.92
N VAL A 60 6.44 -0.43 1.90
CA VAL A 60 6.47 1.01 2.21
C VAL A 60 7.88 1.44 2.61
N SER A 61 8.52 0.68 3.51
CA SER A 61 9.84 1.03 4.04
C SER A 61 10.98 0.96 3.01
N GLU A 62 10.83 0.13 1.97
CA GLU A 62 11.87 -0.07 0.96
C GLU A 62 11.87 1.00 -0.15
N GLN A 63 10.75 1.69 -0.33
CA GLN A 63 10.56 2.63 -1.42
C GLN A 63 11.09 4.01 -1.03
N LYS A 64 12.26 4.37 -1.58
CA LYS A 64 12.95 5.64 -1.30
C LYS A 64 12.50 6.82 -2.17
N GLU A 65 11.80 6.54 -3.26
CA GLU A 65 11.48 7.54 -4.30
C GLU A 65 10.01 8.01 -4.26
N ILE A 66 9.22 7.54 -3.29
CA ILE A 66 7.82 7.95 -3.14
C ILE A 66 7.77 9.34 -2.51
N THR A 67 7.07 10.26 -3.16
CA THR A 67 6.85 11.62 -2.63
C THR A 67 5.39 11.89 -2.27
N HIS A 68 4.46 11.09 -2.82
CA HIS A 68 3.03 11.24 -2.59
C HIS A 68 2.38 9.87 -2.38
N TRP A 69 1.44 9.77 -1.46
CA TRP A 69 0.73 8.52 -1.21
C TRP A 69 -0.65 8.76 -0.58
N THR A 70 -1.51 7.75 -0.65
CA THR A 70 -2.81 7.77 0.01
C THR A 70 -2.69 7.22 1.44
N PRO A 71 -2.88 8.04 2.50
CA PRO A 71 -2.73 7.56 3.87
C PRO A 71 -3.76 6.50 4.26
N ASN A 72 -4.91 6.53 3.59
CA ASN A 72 -5.99 5.58 3.83
C ASN A 72 -5.71 4.23 3.17
N VAL A 73 -6.05 3.16 3.89
CA VAL A 73 -6.03 1.80 3.38
C VAL A 73 -7.33 1.52 2.62
N TYR A 74 -7.20 0.95 1.43
CA TYR A 74 -8.30 0.50 0.58
C TYR A 74 -8.34 -1.02 0.56
N ARG A 75 -9.52 -1.61 0.35
CA ARG A 75 -9.69 -3.08 0.39
C ARG A 75 -8.92 -3.79 -0.72
N TYR A 76 -8.78 -3.15 -1.88
CA TYR A 76 -7.99 -3.66 -3.00
C TYR A 76 -7.47 -2.52 -3.89
N GLY A 77 -6.47 -2.81 -4.72
CA GLY A 77 -6.01 -1.96 -5.80
C GLY A 77 -5.80 -2.78 -7.06
N LYS A 78 -5.92 -2.15 -8.23
CA LYS A 78 -5.62 -2.81 -9.51
C LYS A 78 -4.94 -1.87 -10.49
N TYR A 79 -4.17 -2.45 -11.42
CA TYR A 79 -3.73 -1.76 -12.61
C TYR A 79 -4.78 -1.91 -13.70
N VAL A 80 -5.00 -0.85 -14.48
CA VAL A 80 -5.97 -0.87 -15.60
C VAL A 80 -5.30 -1.03 -16.96
N ASP A 81 -3.98 -0.95 -17.01
CA ASP A 81 -3.18 -1.07 -18.21
C ASP A 81 -2.23 -2.29 -18.14
N ASN A 82 -1.88 -2.82 -19.30
CA ASN A 82 -0.99 -3.98 -19.42
C ASN A 82 0.44 -3.68 -18.94
N LYS A 83 0.87 -2.41 -19.02
CA LYS A 83 2.19 -1.98 -18.55
C LYS A 83 2.26 -1.83 -17.03
N LYS A 84 1.13 -1.97 -16.32
CA LYS A 84 1.00 -1.84 -14.86
C LYS A 84 1.51 -0.49 -14.35
N ILE A 85 1.09 0.58 -15.02
CA ILE A 85 1.48 1.95 -14.67
C ILE A 85 0.29 2.68 -14.03
N ILE A 86 -0.92 2.50 -14.55
CA ILE A 86 -2.11 3.25 -14.15
C ILE A 86 -2.84 2.47 -13.06
N VAL A 87 -2.88 3.06 -11.86
CA VAL A 87 -3.52 2.48 -10.68
C VAL A 87 -4.97 2.94 -10.54
N LYS A 88 -5.84 2.05 -10.08
CA LYS A 88 -7.24 2.33 -9.78
C LYS A 88 -7.69 1.63 -8.50
N GLY A 89 -8.67 2.23 -7.82
CA GLY A 89 -9.27 1.70 -6.60
C GLY A 89 -9.13 2.60 -5.38
N HIS A 90 -8.40 3.71 -5.46
CA HIS A 90 -8.35 4.72 -4.40
C HIS A 90 -9.62 5.60 -4.37
N GLU A 91 -10.78 4.97 -4.21
CA GLU A 91 -12.09 5.62 -4.20
C GLU A 91 -12.84 5.29 -2.91
N GLU A 92 -13.73 6.18 -2.47
CA GLU A 92 -14.32 6.14 -1.13
C GLU A 92 -15.07 4.82 -0.83
N LYS A 93 -15.80 4.30 -1.81
CA LYS A 93 -16.52 3.01 -1.69
C LYS A 93 -15.59 1.81 -1.43
N ASN A 94 -14.31 1.96 -1.74
CA ASN A 94 -13.29 0.94 -1.55
C ASN A 94 -12.41 1.19 -0.31
N LEU A 95 -12.68 2.26 0.46
CA LEU A 95 -11.99 2.49 1.72
C LEU A 95 -12.24 1.34 2.70
N ASP A 96 -11.19 0.89 3.35
CA ASP A 96 -11.33 -0.01 4.49
C ASP A 96 -11.73 0.80 5.72
N ARG A 97 -13.02 0.73 6.08
CA ARG A 97 -13.56 1.44 7.24
C ARG A 97 -13.22 0.74 8.57
N SER A 98 -12.77 -0.52 8.54
CA SER A 98 -12.44 -1.27 9.77
C SER A 98 -11.25 -0.68 10.52
N ILE A 99 -10.38 0.05 9.82
CA ILE A 99 -9.23 0.74 10.43
C ILE A 99 -9.59 2.13 11.00
N HIS A 100 -10.82 2.61 10.86
CA HIS A 100 -11.23 3.94 11.33
C HIS A 100 -12.12 3.91 12.59
N LEU A 101 -12.50 2.71 13.05
CA LEU A 101 -13.20 2.44 14.30
C LEU A 101 -12.21 1.98 15.38
#